data_AF-A0A645DVL7-F1
#
_entry.id   AF-A0A645DVL7-F1
#
_cell.length_a   1.000
_cell.length_b   1.000
_cell.length_c   1.000
_cell.angle_alpha   90.00
_cell.angle_beta   90.00
_cell.angle_gamma   90.00
#
_symmetry.space_group_name_H-M   'P 1'
#
loop_
_entity.id
_entity.type
_entity.pdbx_description
1 polymer ?
#
loop_
_entity_poly.entity_id
_entity_poly.type
_entity_poly.pdbx_seq_one_letter_code
_entity_poly.pdbx_strand_id
1 'polypeptide(L)' 'MVGIDLITEVSTILKAHNIKTEIISASVRNPIHASECALAGSDIATIPFNVLKQMAKHPLTDIGIEKFLADYKNM' A
#
# COMPACT_ATOMS: atom_id res chain seq x y z
N MET A 1 -12.19 -8.31 -16.35
CA MET A 1 -10.76 -8.02 -16.10
C MET A 1 -10.73 -6.87 -15.11
N VAL A 2 -10.32 -7.15 -13.88
CA VAL A 2 -10.23 -6.14 -12.82
C VAL A 2 -8.93 -5.36 -13.05
N GLY A 3 -8.86 -4.08 -12.69
CA GLY A 3 -7.66 -3.25 -12.94
C GLY A 3 -6.37 -3.81 -12.32
N ILE A 4 -6.49 -4.62 -11.25
CA ILE A 4 -5.38 -5.31 -10.59
C ILE A 4 -4.78 -6.43 -11.46
N ASP A 5 -5.61 -7.13 -12.23
CA ASP A 5 -5.16 -8.23 -13.09
C ASP A 5 -4.16 -7.70 -14.13
N LEU A 6 -4.45 -6.53 -14.69
CA LEU A 6 -3.59 -5.86 -15.67
C LEU A 6 -2.20 -5.52 -15.09
N ILE A 7 -2.12 -5.08 -13.83
CA ILE A 7 -0.84 -4.81 -13.17
C ILE A 7 -0.02 -6.10 -13.09
N THR A 8 -0.66 -7.21 -12.72
CA THR A 8 0.00 -8.52 -12.60
C THR A 8 0.55 -8.99 -13.95
N GLU A 9 -0.22 -8.83 -15.03
CA GLU A 9 0.21 -9.16 -16.39
C GLU A 9 1.41 -8.30 -16.82
N VAL A 10 1.33 -6.98 -16.63
CA VAL A 10 2.42 -6.06 -16.98
C VAL A 10 3.68 -6.36 -16.17
N SER A 11 3.57 -6.59 -14.86
CA SER A 11 4.70 -6.97 -14.00
C SER A 11 5.36 -8.26 -14.48
N THR A 12 4.57 -9.24 -14.90
CA THR A 12 5.07 -10.50 -15.46
C THR A 12 5.84 -10.27 -16.76
N ILE A 13 5.30 -9.46 -17.67
CA ILE A 13 5.93 -9.13 -18.96
C ILE A 13 7.27 -8.41 -18.76
N LEU A 14 7.30 -7.36 -17.93
CA LEU A 14 8.52 -6.58 -17.72
C LEU A 14 9.64 -7.43 -17.11
N LYS A 15 9.30 -8.28 -16.13
CA LYS A 15 10.24 -9.22 -15.52
C LYS A 15 10.75 -10.26 -16.52
N ALA A 16 9.87 -10.88 -17.30
CA ALA A 16 10.24 -11.91 -18.28
C ALA A 16 11.22 -11.40 -19.34
N HIS A 17 11.12 -10.12 -19.70
CA HIS A 17 11.98 -9.50 -20.71
C HIS A 17 13.11 -8.65 -20.13
N ASN A 18 13.31 -8.67 -18.80
CA ASN A 18 14.32 -7.85 -18.10
C ASN A 18 14.24 -6.35 -18.47
N ILE A 19 13.01 -5.85 -18.67
CA ILE A 19 12.75 -4.45 -18.97
C ILE A 19 12.80 -3.67 -17.66
N LYS A 20 13.60 -2.59 -17.63
CA LYS A 20 13.87 -1.81 -16.40
C LYS A 20 12.84 -0.73 -16.09
N THR A 21 11.81 -0.57 -16.93
CA THR A 21 10.74 0.39 -16.70
C THR A 21 10.01 0.07 -15.40
N GLU A 22 9.75 1.09 -14.58
CA GLU A 22 8.99 0.96 -13.34
C GLU A 22 7.48 1.08 -13.60
N ILE A 23 6.70 0.29 -12.88
CA ILE A 23 5.24 0.28 -12.92
C ILE A 23 4.70 1.30 -11.93
N ILE A 24 4.03 2.33 -12.45
CA ILE A 24 3.33 3.33 -11.65
C ILE A 24 1.82 3.04 -11.68
N SER A 25 1.30 2.50 -10.58
CA SER A 25 -0.14 2.34 -10.39
C SER A 25 -0.80 3.68 -10.06
N ALA A 26 -1.80 4.04 -10.87
CA ALA A 26 -2.53 5.29 -10.73
C ALA A 26 -4.01 5.06 -10.41
N SER A 27 -4.73 6.14 -10.07
CA SER A 27 -6.15 6.08 -9.70
C SER A 27 -6.43 5.14 -8.52
N VAL A 28 -5.51 5.04 -7.57
CA VAL A 28 -5.72 4.34 -6.29
C VAL A 28 -6.81 5.05 -5.50
N ARG A 29 -7.80 4.29 -5.02
CA ARG A 29 -9.03 4.85 -4.40
C ARG A 29 -9.18 4.61 -2.91
N ASN A 30 -8.48 3.63 -2.35
CA ASN A 30 -8.56 3.25 -0.94
C ASN A 30 -7.30 2.46 -0.52
N PRO A 31 -7.07 2.23 0.79
CA PRO A 31 -5.90 1.49 1.27
C PRO A 31 -5.79 0.06 0.74
N ILE A 32 -6.91 -0.64 0.54
CA ILE A 32 -6.91 -2.02 0.02
C ILE A 32 -6.37 -2.03 -1.41
N HIS A 33 -6.84 -1.12 -2.27
CA HIS A 33 -6.35 -0.96 -3.63
C HIS A 33 -4.83 -0.69 -3.65
N ALA A 34 -4.31 0.14 -2.73
CA ALA A 34 -2.86 0.37 -2.63
C ALA A 34 -2.09 -0.93 -2.32
N SER A 35 -2.59 -1.73 -1.37
CA SER A 35 -2.02 -3.03 -1.03
C SER A 35 -2.10 -4.03 -2.19
N GLU A 36 -3.22 -4.05 -2.93
CA GLU A 36 -3.40 -4.91 -4.11
C GLU A 36 -2.43 -4.53 -5.24
N CYS A 37 -2.22 -3.24 -5.50
CA CYS A 37 -1.21 -2.77 -6.46
C CYS A 37 0.20 -3.24 -6.10
N ALA A 38 0.55 -3.17 -4.81
CA ALA A 38 1.85 -3.63 -4.32
C ALA A 38 2.00 -5.15 -4.47
N LEU A 39 0.97 -5.94 -4.11
CA LEU A 39 0.96 -7.39 -4.27
C LEU A 39 1.03 -7.82 -5.75
N ALA A 40 0.38 -7.08 -6.65
CA ALA A 40 0.43 -7.29 -8.09
C ALA A 40 1.79 -6.90 -8.73
N GLY A 41 2.69 -6.29 -7.95
CA GLY A 41 4.06 -5.98 -8.38
C GLY A 41 4.20 -4.62 -9.05
N SER A 42 3.45 -3.62 -8.59
CA SER A 42 3.76 -2.20 -8.87
C SER A 42 4.99 -1.74 -8.09
N ASP A 43 5.82 -0.93 -8.73
CA ASP A 43 6.99 -0.30 -8.10
C ASP A 43 6.60 1.00 -7.40
N ILE A 44 5.68 1.76 -7.98
CA ILE A 44 5.25 3.08 -7.52
C ILE A 44 3.72 3.13 -7.50
N ALA A 45 3.15 3.83 -6.52
CA ALA A 45 1.72 4.16 -6.50
C ALA A 45 1.52 5.67 -6.35
N THR A 46 0.76 6.29 -7.25
CA THR A 46 0.28 7.66 -7.05
C THR A 46 -1.07 7.63 -6.34
N ILE A 47 -1.07 8.20 -5.13
CA ILE A 47 -2.15 8.04 -4.15
C ILE A 47 -2.68 9.40 -3.67
N PRO A 48 -4.01 9.57 -3.56
CA PRO A 48 -4.58 10.74 -2.90
C PRO A 48 -4.13 10.85 -1.43
N PHE A 49 -3.91 12.07 -0.94
CA PHE A 49 -3.39 12.30 0.42
C PHE A 49 -4.30 11.73 1.53
N ASN A 50 -5.62 11.72 1.33
CA ASN A 50 -6.55 11.10 2.28
C ASN A 50 -6.36 9.58 2.39
N VAL A 51 -6.08 8.89 1.28
CA VAL A 51 -5.78 7.45 1.27
C VAL A 51 -4.47 7.18 2.00
N LEU A 52 -3.42 7.97 1.73
CA LEU A 52 -2.14 7.85 2.43
C LEU A 52 -2.30 7.99 3.96
N LYS A 53 -3.09 8.96 4.43
CA LYS A 53 -3.37 9.11 5.86
C LYS A 53 -4.11 7.91 6.45
N GLN A 54 -5.04 7.30 5.70
CA GLN A 54 -5.75 6.10 6.14
C GLN A 54 -4.83 4.90 6.25
N MET A 55 -3.86 4.74 5.35
CA MET A 55 -2.88 3.65 5.39
C MET A 55 -2.01 3.66 6.65
N ALA A 56 -1.78 4.85 7.23
CA ALA A 56 -1.00 5.00 8.46
C ALA A 56 -1.80 4.73 9.76
N LYS A 57 -3.08 4.35 9.67
CA LYS A 57 -3.97 4.17 10.82
C LYS A 57 -4.37 2.72 11.03
N HIS A 58 -4.28 2.27 12.28
CA HIS A 58 -4.80 0.97 12.69
C HIS A 58 -5.28 1.03 14.16
N PRO A 59 -6.49 0.51 14.50
CA PRO A 59 -7.04 0.62 15.86
C PRO A 59 -6.14 0.02 16.94
N LEU A 60 -5.49 -1.11 16.65
CA LEU A 60 -4.57 -1.74 17.61
C LEU A 60 -3.29 -0.92 17.85
N THR A 61 -2.88 -0.09 16.88
CA THR A 61 -1.75 0.81 17.06
C THR A 61 -2.10 1.93 18.02
N ASP A 62 -3.29 2.54 17.87
CA ASP A 62 -3.77 3.58 18.77
C ASP A 62 -3.93 3.03 20.20
N ILE A 63 -4.57 1.86 20.36
CA ILE A 63 -4.69 1.16 21.66
C ILE A 63 -3.32 0.84 22.26
N GLY A 64 -2.36 0.41 21.45
CA GLY A 64 -1.00 0.11 21.89
C GLY A 64 -0.30 1.35 22.45
N ILE A 65 -0.38 2.48 21.74
CA ILE A 65 0.19 3.76 22.17
C ILE A 65 -0.43 4.21 23.50
N GLU A 66 -1.75 4.13 23.64
CA GLU A 66 -2.44 4.49 24.89
C GLU A 66 -1.96 3.66 26.09
N LYS A 67 -1.82 2.34 25.90
CA LYS A 67 -1.31 1.44 26.94
C LYS A 67 0.13 1.77 27.32
N PHE A 68 1.01 1.96 26.34
CA PHE A 68 2.41 2.33 26.61
C PHE A 68 2.53 3.65 27.40
N LEU A 69 1.69 4.64 27.09
CA LEU A 69 1.67 5.91 27.82
C LEU A 69 1.13 5.75 29.25
N ALA A 70 0.15 4.87 29.47
CA ALA A 70 -0.38 4.58 30.79
C ALA A 70 0.66 3.85 31.66
N ASP A 71 1.30 2.83 31.11
CA ASP A 71 2.36 2.07 31.79
C ASP A 71 3.51 3.00 32.19
N TYR A 72 3.95 3.89 31.29
CA TYR A 72 5.00 4.86 31.58
C TYR A 72 4.66 5.84 32.72
N LYS A 73 3.40 6.28 32.81
CA LYS A 73 2.96 7.18 33.90
C LYS A 73 2.89 6.51 35.27
N ASN A 74 2.81 5.18 35.29
CA ASN A 74 2.73 4.38 36.51
C ASN A 74 4.09 3.80 36.94
N MET A 75 5.18 4.13 36.23
CA MET A 75 6.57 3.89 36.65
C MET A 75 7.03 4.98 37.61
#